data_AF-A0A9E4XE38-F1
#
_entry.id   AF-A0A9E4XE38-F1
#
_cell.length_a   1.000
_cell.length_b   1.000
_cell.length_c   1.000
_cell.angle_alpha   90.00
_cell.angle_beta   90.00
_cell.angle_gamma   90.00
#
_symmetry.space_group_name_H-M   'P 1'
#
loop_
_entity.id
_entity.type
_entity.pdbx_description
1 polymer ?
#
loop_
_entity_poly.entity_id
_entity_poly.type
_entity_poly.pdbx_seq_one_letter_code
_entity_poly.pdbx_strand_id
1 'polypeptide(L)' 'VCQADDDVDQLYDQVHRELLLLMIQDPQAIQWATYLLWVAHDLERIADRATNIAERVIFLVTGKMKVAANVSES' A
#
# COMPACT_ATOMS: atom_id res chain seq x y z
N VAL A 1 9.35 1.07 -10.07
CA VAL A 1 7.97 0.68 -9.68
C VAL A 1 8.03 -0.01 -8.34
N CYS A 2 8.62 -1.21 -8.21
CA CYS A 2 8.72 -1.92 -6.91
C CYS A 2 9.35 -1.12 -5.76
N GLN A 3 10.48 -0.42 -5.97
CA GLN A 3 11.12 0.37 -4.90
C GLN A 3 10.28 1.55 -4.37
N ALA A 4 9.38 2.11 -5.19
CA ALA A 4 8.53 3.20 -4.73
C ALA A 4 7.29 2.70 -3.97
N ASP A 5 6.83 1.47 -4.26
CA ASP A 5 5.81 0.78 -3.45
C ASP A 5 6.38 0.45 -2.07
N ASP A 6 7.59 -0.14 -2.00
CA ASP A 6 8.20 -0.55 -0.74
C ASP A 6 8.35 0.63 0.25
N ASP A 7 8.70 1.82 -0.23
CA ASP A 7 8.83 3.02 0.60
C ASP A 7 7.47 3.54 1.08
N VAL A 8 6.43 3.46 0.24
CA VAL A 8 5.06 3.88 0.59
C VAL A 8 4.45 2.92 1.61
N ASP A 9 4.68 1.61 1.46
CA ASP A 9 4.23 0.59 2.41
C ASP A 9 4.88 0.78 3.78
N GLN A 10 6.19 1.04 3.82
CA GLN A 10 6.89 1.33 5.08
C GLN A 10 6.36 2.59 5.76
N LEU A 11 6.06 3.63 4.99
CA LEU A 11 5.52 4.87 5.52
C LEU A 11 4.11 4.65 6.09
N TYR A 12 3.27 3.88 5.39
CA TYR A 12 1.93 3.52 5.85
C TYR A 12 1.99 2.76 7.18
N ASP A 13 2.86 1.77 7.27
CA ASP A 13 3.11 0.97 8.47
C ASP A 13 3.56 1.84 9.67
N GLN A 14 4.42 2.82 9.41
CA GLN A 14 4.87 3.76 10.43
C GLN A 14 3.70 4.64 10.92
N VAL A 15 2.96 5.25 10.00
CA VAL A 15 1.80 6.10 10.33
C VAL A 15 0.74 5.31 11.10
N HIS A 16 0.51 4.06 10.72
CA HIS A 16 -0.43 3.18 11.41
C HIS A 16 -0.02 2.95 12.87
N ARG A 17 1.26 2.65 13.13
CA ARG A 17 1.79 2.46 14.48
C ARG A 17 1.70 3.74 15.33
N GLU A 18 2.03 4.89 14.74
CA GLU A 18 1.96 6.18 15.42
C GLU A 18 0.52 6.56 15.79
N LEU A 19 -0.44 6.32 14.88
CA LEU A 19 -1.86 6.56 15.16
C LEU A 19 -2.39 5.64 16.27
N LEU A 20 -1.99 4.36 16.30
CA LEU A 20 -2.36 3.46 17.40
C LEU A 20 -1.80 3.93 18.75
N LEU A 21 -0.54 4.37 18.78
CA LEU A 21 0.05 4.93 20.00
C LEU A 21 -0.69 6.20 20.45
N LEU A 22 -1.07 7.07 19.51
CA LEU A 22 -1.84 8.27 19.78
C LEU A 22 -3.22 7.94 20.39
N MET A 23 -3.89 6.90 19.87
CA MET A 23 -5.17 6.41 20.40
C MET A 23 -5.05 5.83 21.81
N ILE A 24 -3.93 5.15 22.12
CA ILE A 24 -3.65 4.61 23.45
C ILE A 24 -3.35 5.75 24.44
N GLN A 25 -2.64 6.77 23.98
CA GLN A 25 -2.19 7.89 24.81
C GLN A 25 -3.30 8.91 25.09
N ASP A 26 -4.20 9.12 24.14
CA ASP A 26 -5.40 9.94 24.30
C ASP A 26 -6.63 9.27 23.67
N PRO A 27 -7.52 8.69 24.49
CA PRO A 27 -8.77 8.09 24.02
C PRO A 27 -9.72 9.08 23.31
N GLN A 28 -9.60 10.39 23.55
CA GLN A 28 -10.42 11.39 22.83
C GLN A 28 -9.96 11.57 21.38
N ALA A 29 -8.71 11.22 21.07
CA ALA A 29 -8.17 11.27 19.72
C ALA A 29 -8.59 10.08 18.85
N ILE A 30 -9.20 9.02 19.43
CA ILE A 30 -9.57 7.77 18.72
C ILE A 30 -10.36 8.04 17.45
N GLN A 31 -11.38 8.91 17.53
CA GLN A 31 -12.27 9.12 16.39
C GLN A 31 -11.53 9.79 15.20
N TRP A 32 -10.65 10.74 15.50
CA TRP A 32 -9.90 11.50 14.48
C TRP A 32 -8.75 10.66 13.91
N ALA A 33 -8.05 9.93 14.78
CA ALA A 33 -7.02 8.98 14.38
C ALA A 33 -7.60 7.83 13.52
N THR A 34 -8.84 7.42 13.77
CA THR A 34 -9.53 6.42 12.94
C THR A 34 -9.82 6.96 11.54
N TYR A 35 -10.26 8.21 11.42
CA TYR A 35 -10.44 8.83 10.10
C TYR A 35 -9.13 8.95 9.32
N LEU A 36 -8.03 9.30 10.01
CA LEU A 36 -6.71 9.33 9.39
C LEU A 36 -6.26 7.95 8.91
N LEU A 37 -6.55 6.89 9.69
CA LEU A 37 -6.29 5.50 9.30
C LEU A 37 -7.02 5.13 8.00
N TRP A 38 -8.29 5.52 7.89
CA TRP A 38 -9.11 5.28 6.69
C TRP A 38 -8.55 6.01 5.46
N VAL A 39 -8.15 7.28 5.62
CA VAL A 39 -7.54 8.06 4.53
C VAL A 39 -6.22 7.41 4.07
N ALA A 40 -5.37 6.98 5.01
CA ALA A 40 -4.12 6.32 4.69
C ALA A 40 -4.36 5.01 3.91
N HIS A 41 -5.35 4.22 4.33
CA HIS A 41 -5.72 2.98 3.65
C HIS A 41 -6.29 3.21 2.24
N ASP A 42 -7.14 4.23 2.08
CA ASP A 42 -7.67 4.56 0.75
C ASP A 42 -6.57 5.03 -0.21
N LEU A 43 -5.53 5.69 0.30
CA LEU A 43 -4.36 6.10 -0.48
C LEU A 43 -3.55 4.88 -0.96
N GLU A 44 -3.31 3.90 -0.09
CA GLU A 44 -2.64 2.64 -0.43
C GLU A 44 -3.40 1.89 -1.54
N ARG A 45 -4.73 1.78 -1.43
CA ARG A 45 -5.54 1.19 -2.50
C ARG A 45 -5.48 1.94 -3.83
N ILE A 46 -5.29 3.26 -3.82
CA ILE A 46 -5.11 4.05 -5.04
C ILE A 46 -3.75 3.74 -5.67
N ALA A 47 -2.69 3.66 -4.84
CA ALA A 47 -1.35 3.30 -5.28
C ALA A 47 -1.32 1.90 -5.92
N ASP A 48 -1.88 0.88 -5.24
CA ASP A 48 -1.97 -0.49 -5.76
C ASP A 48 -2.71 -0.54 -7.11
N ARG A 49 -3.83 0.19 -7.25
CA ARG A 49 -4.54 0.27 -8.53
C ARG A 49 -3.71 0.93 -9.63
N ALA A 50 -2.93 1.97 -9.29
CA ALA A 50 -2.04 2.62 -10.25
C ALA A 50 -0.92 1.68 -10.71
N THR A 51 -0.31 0.92 -9.79
CA THR A 51 0.69 -0.11 -10.08
C THR A 51 0.10 -1.20 -10.99
N ASN A 52 -1.07 -1.73 -10.66
CA ASN A 52 -1.78 -2.72 -11.48
C ASN A 52 -2.07 -2.23 -12.91
N ILE A 53 -2.46 -0.95 -13.09
CA ILE A 53 -2.66 -0.35 -14.41
C ILE A 53 -1.33 -0.21 -15.15
N ALA A 54 -0.29 0.30 -14.48
CA ALA A 54 1.03 0.46 -15.07
C ALA A 54 1.61 -0.89 -15.55
N GLU A 55 1.47 -1.96 -14.77
CA GLU A 55 1.87 -3.30 -15.16
C GLU A 55 1.11 -3.82 -16.38
N ARG A 56 -0.21 -3.58 -16.45
CA ARG A 56 -1.03 -3.92 -17.63
C ARG A 56 -0.61 -3.15 -18.87
N VAL A 57 -0.28 -1.87 -18.74
CA VAL A 57 0.21 -1.05 -19.87
C VAL A 57 1.58 -1.56 -20.33
N ILE A 58 2.50 -1.84 -19.41
CA ILE A 58 3.80 -2.44 -19.71
C ILE A 58 3.61 -3.78 -20.43
N PHE A 59 2.67 -4.62 -19.97
CA PHE A 59 2.35 -5.88 -20.62
C PHE A 59 1.84 -5.69 -22.05
N LEU A 60 0.92 -4.75 -22.27
CA LEU A 60 0.35 -4.46 -23.58
C LEU A 60 1.42 -3.99 -24.58
N VAL A 61 2.39 -3.20 -24.13
CA VAL A 61 3.45 -2.64 -24.98
C VAL A 61 4.57 -3.66 -25.24
N THR A 62 4.90 -4.52 -24.25
CA THR A 62 6.10 -5.36 -24.31
C THR A 62 5.81 -6.84 -24.61
N GLY A 63 4.56 -7.28 -24.47
CA GLY A 63 4.12 -8.67 -24.69
C GLY A 63 4.66 -9.68 -23.67
N LYS A 64 5.39 -9.24 -22.64
CA LYS A 64 5.95 -10.09 -21.58
C LYS A 64 5.30 -9.75 -20.25
N MET A 65 4.60 -10.72 -19.64
CA MET A 65 4.19 -10.60 -18.24
C MET A 65 5.45 -10.75 -17.38
N LYS A 66 5.61 -9.89 -16.36
CA LYS A 66 6.32 -10.30 -15.14
C LYS A 66 5.41 -11.31 -14.43
N VAL A 67 5.29 -12.53 -14.97
CA VAL A 67 4.72 -13.63 -14.22
C VAL A 67 5.68 -13.85 -13.07
N ALA A 68 5.18 -13.72 -11.85
CA ALA A 68 5.84 -14.24 -10.66
C ALA A 68 6.49 -15.58 -11.02
N ALA A 69 7.81 -15.68 -10.84
CA ALA A 69 8.57 -16.91 -11.00
C ALA A 69 8.26 -17.91 -9.87
N ASN A 70 6.97 -18.20 -9.64
CA ASN A 70 6.47 -19.21 -8.71
C ASN A 70 5.60 -20.25 -9.46
N VAL A 71 6.04 -20.68 -10.64
CA VAL A 71 5.58 -21.94 -11.23
C VAL A 71 6.79 -22.82 -11.53
N SER A 72 7.35 -23.37 -10.45
CA SER A 72 8.17 -24.58 -10.38
C SER A 72 8.28 -24.87 -8.87
N GLU A 73 7.74 -25.92 -8.27
CA GLU A 73 7.71 -27.32 -8.70
C GLU A 73 6.55 -28.09 -8.01
N SER A 74 6.08 -29.12 -8.73
CA SER A 74 5.28 -30.30 -8.32
C SER A 74 3.85 -30.13 -7.82
#